data_AF-A0A962WCX7-F1
#
_entry.id   AF-A0A962WCX7-F1
#
_cell.length_a   1.000
_cell.length_b   1.000
_cell.length_c   1.000
_cell.angle_alpha   90.00
_cell.angle_beta   90.00
_cell.angle_gamma   90.00
#
_symmetry.space_group_name_H-M   'P 1'
#
loop_
_entity.id
_entity.type
_entity.pdbx_description
1 polymer ?
#
loop_
_entity_poly.entity_id
_entity_poly.type
_entity_poly.pdbx_seq_one_letter_code
_entity_poly.pdbx_strand_id
1 'polypeptide(L)'
;MSSSSSSSYSSFSSSSLSQRSRTVSRLAQTPSVDSSSFSVPRIALNANRTYALDDLIEDGSPVSGQGAHWHEFSTIRFASEAQAEAYRTATGLTTDTGVSQNWGQGASGRLYRSRRGSVSGSVVNPGDGSVSTFRFSSFATSEALRQGGDSDEFSDAYTQAIQKLSTRAKKSNDTTDSINAVASDIGKVEFADGGFQLTRTTHASGFSGKGLGKMSTSDKESVFHHAIETAEALGNTPTAAQTYHSEPMVLALHEQERNSALRDESDLIAMVTSIPNQVCRNCGNTFIKAMGENSFVSGMPGVPFGGQKPGIESNPTLGRGTSSKTPPARDLRTMRDNLREVEQIHAYHGGNGRPSPSPSSSSSSSSSSSSSSSSLRRSNG
;
A
#
# COMPACT_ATOMS: atom_id res chain seq x y z
N MET A 1 23.51 -42.94 74.26
CA MET A 1 23.61 -44.20 73.49
C MET A 1 23.61 -43.79 72.03
N SER A 2 24.75 -43.85 71.34
CA SER A 2 25.25 -45.05 70.64
C SER A 2 24.37 -45.38 69.42
N SER A 3 24.86 -45.48 68.19
CA SER A 3 26.24 -45.36 67.67
C SER A 3 26.22 -45.45 66.13
N SER A 4 27.25 -44.89 65.45
CA SER A 4 27.90 -45.33 64.19
C SER A 4 27.03 -45.72 62.97
N SER A 5 27.32 -45.31 61.73
CA SER A 5 28.59 -45.51 60.99
C SER A 5 28.65 -44.53 59.79
N SER A 6 29.74 -43.81 59.45
CA SER A 6 31.01 -44.25 58.81
C SER A 6 30.82 -45.13 57.55
N SER A 7 31.54 -45.02 56.43
CA SER A 7 32.65 -44.15 55.93
C SER A 7 32.86 -44.47 54.41
N SER A 8 33.63 -43.79 53.56
CA SER A 8 34.21 -42.43 53.41
C SER A 8 34.99 -42.37 52.06
N TYR A 9 35.61 -41.23 51.70
CA TYR A 9 36.52 -41.02 50.54
C TYR A 9 35.85 -40.97 49.13
N SER A 10 36.33 -40.19 48.14
CA SER A 10 37.58 -39.41 48.00
C SER A 10 37.35 -38.01 47.40
N SER A 11 38.34 -37.12 47.50
CA SER A 11 38.27 -35.67 47.24
C SER A 11 39.31 -35.15 46.23
N PHE A 12 39.16 -33.89 45.78
CA PHE A 12 40.10 -33.07 44.97
C PHE A 12 40.31 -33.55 43.51
N SER A 13 40.70 -32.76 42.50
CA SER A 13 40.85 -31.30 42.25
C SER A 13 41.07 -31.12 40.72
N SER A 14 40.93 -29.96 40.05
CA SER A 14 40.31 -28.64 40.33
C SER A 14 40.28 -27.82 39.00
N SER A 15 39.82 -26.56 39.02
CA SER A 15 40.13 -25.49 38.04
C SER A 15 39.81 -25.75 36.55
N SER A 16 38.84 -25.07 35.93
CA SER A 16 38.98 -23.63 35.63
C SER A 16 37.69 -23.03 35.05
N LEU A 17 37.43 -21.77 35.39
CA LEU A 17 36.43 -20.91 34.73
C LEU A 17 37.08 -20.21 33.54
N SER A 18 36.48 -20.30 32.35
CA SER A 18 36.61 -19.27 31.32
C SER A 18 35.37 -19.20 30.42
N GLN A 19 35.14 -18.04 29.81
CA GLN A 19 33.88 -17.65 29.18
C GLN A 19 33.76 -18.00 27.68
N ARG A 20 32.53 -17.84 27.17
CA ARG A 20 32.12 -17.39 25.82
C ARG A 20 31.91 -18.40 24.67
N SER A 21 30.65 -18.33 24.18
CA SER A 21 30.21 -18.22 22.77
C SER A 21 30.42 -19.34 21.74
N ARG A 22 29.25 -19.83 21.25
CA ARG A 22 28.82 -20.02 19.84
C ARG A 22 29.89 -20.36 18.78
N THR A 23 29.61 -21.38 17.95
CA THR A 23 28.96 -21.21 16.62
C THR A 23 28.76 -22.56 15.90
N VAL A 24 27.70 -22.67 15.11
CA VAL A 24 27.36 -23.82 14.24
C VAL A 24 27.71 -23.47 12.78
N SER A 25 28.15 -24.44 11.99
CA SER A 25 27.94 -24.42 10.52
C SER A 25 27.94 -25.83 9.93
N ARG A 26 26.81 -26.21 9.30
CA ARG A 26 26.69 -27.37 8.39
C ARG A 26 26.59 -26.86 6.95
N LEU A 27 26.97 -27.71 5.99
CA LEU A 27 26.81 -27.43 4.56
C LEU A 27 25.35 -27.11 4.21
N ALA A 28 25.17 -26.14 3.30
CA ALA A 28 23.89 -25.89 2.65
C ALA A 28 23.72 -26.83 1.44
N GLN A 29 22.64 -27.63 1.45
CA GLN A 29 22.04 -28.18 0.24
C GLN A 29 20.78 -27.38 -0.05
N THR A 30 20.68 -26.80 -1.23
CA THR A 30 19.49 -26.06 -1.69
C THR A 30 18.41 -27.03 -2.16
N PRO A 31 17.17 -26.96 -1.65
CA PRO A 31 16.08 -27.79 -2.14
C PRO A 31 15.59 -27.31 -3.51
N SER A 32 15.25 -28.25 -4.39
CA SER A 32 14.53 -27.99 -5.63
C SER A 32 13.08 -27.59 -5.34
N VAL A 33 12.60 -26.52 -5.96
CA VAL A 33 11.20 -26.10 -5.88
C VAL A 33 10.34 -26.98 -6.79
N ASP A 34 9.35 -27.66 -6.24
CA ASP A 34 8.32 -28.35 -7.02
C ASP A 34 7.43 -27.30 -7.72
N SER A 35 7.14 -27.53 -9.01
CA SER A 35 6.42 -26.59 -9.88
C SER A 35 4.94 -26.93 -10.05
N SER A 36 4.47 -28.01 -9.41
CA SER A 36 3.15 -28.61 -9.64
C SER A 36 1.97 -27.94 -8.92
N SER A 37 2.18 -26.91 -8.09
CA SER A 37 1.12 -26.30 -7.25
C SER A 37 0.82 -24.81 -7.50
N PHE A 38 1.33 -24.20 -8.57
CA PHE A 38 1.08 -22.78 -8.88
C PHE A 38 -0.13 -22.56 -9.79
N SER A 39 -1.34 -22.61 -9.22
CA SER A 39 -2.53 -22.03 -9.84
C SER A 39 -2.70 -20.58 -9.40
N VAL A 40 -2.39 -19.61 -10.27
CA VAL A 40 -2.97 -18.27 -10.16
C VAL A 40 -4.38 -18.36 -10.73
N PRO A 41 -5.47 -18.17 -9.95
CA PRO A 41 -6.79 -18.04 -10.53
C PRO A 41 -6.79 -16.75 -11.35
N ARG A 42 -6.72 -16.88 -12.68
CA ARG A 42 -7.03 -15.75 -13.57
C ARG A 42 -8.51 -15.44 -13.39
N ILE A 43 -8.83 -14.55 -12.47
CA ILE A 43 -10.07 -13.77 -12.52
C ILE A 43 -10.13 -13.22 -13.94
N ALA A 44 -11.27 -13.38 -14.61
CA ALA A 44 -11.42 -12.98 -15.99
C ALA A 44 -11.11 -11.49 -16.12
N LEU A 45 -9.94 -11.18 -16.68
CA LEU A 45 -9.65 -9.85 -17.19
C LEU A 45 -10.76 -9.52 -18.19
N ASN A 46 -11.63 -8.59 -17.84
CA ASN A 46 -12.52 -7.94 -18.79
C ASN A 46 -11.66 -7.05 -19.68
N ALA A 47 -10.91 -7.70 -20.58
CA ALA A 47 -10.03 -7.10 -21.55
C ALA A 47 -10.87 -6.40 -22.62
N ASN A 48 -11.28 -5.17 -22.31
CA ASN A 48 -11.60 -4.09 -23.27
C ASN A 48 -12.06 -2.84 -22.51
N ARG A 49 -11.12 -2.16 -21.83
CA ARG A 49 -11.21 -0.72 -21.49
C ARG A 49 -9.89 -0.22 -20.89
N THR A 50 -9.09 0.42 -21.72
CA THR A 50 -7.94 1.21 -21.29
C THR A 50 -8.45 2.55 -20.73
N TYR A 51 -8.83 2.56 -19.46
CA TYR A 51 -9.26 3.78 -18.76
C TYR A 51 -8.14 4.35 -17.90
N ALA A 52 -7.11 4.81 -18.59
CA ALA A 52 -6.21 5.79 -18.01
C ALA A 52 -6.98 7.11 -17.88
N LEU A 53 -6.83 7.76 -16.71
CA LEU A 53 -7.14 9.13 -16.28
C LEU A 53 -7.73 10.20 -17.23
N ASP A 54 -7.51 10.09 -18.53
CA ASP A 54 -7.87 11.05 -19.56
C ASP A 54 -9.41 11.21 -19.65
N ASP A 55 -10.19 10.11 -19.69
CA ASP A 55 -11.66 10.13 -19.61
C ASP A 55 -12.19 10.91 -18.38
N LEU A 56 -11.53 10.75 -17.22
CA LEU A 56 -11.87 11.46 -15.99
C LEU A 56 -11.60 12.97 -16.11
N ILE A 57 -10.56 13.35 -16.84
CA ILE A 57 -10.12 14.73 -17.00
C ILE A 57 -10.91 15.45 -18.11
N GLU A 58 -11.32 14.74 -19.16
CA GLU A 58 -11.99 15.32 -20.33
C GLU A 58 -13.48 15.60 -20.10
N ASP A 59 -14.24 14.63 -19.57
CA ASP A 59 -15.68 14.84 -19.32
C ASP A 59 -15.97 15.74 -18.12
N GLY A 60 -15.06 15.74 -17.12
CA GLY A 60 -15.17 16.49 -15.88
C GLY A 60 -16.43 16.16 -15.07
N SER A 61 -16.97 14.96 -15.25
CA SER A 61 -18.22 14.48 -14.65
C SER A 61 -17.93 13.33 -13.68
N PRO A 62 -18.58 13.28 -12.51
CA PRO A 62 -18.40 12.19 -11.55
C PRO A 62 -18.84 10.85 -12.12
N VAL A 63 -18.13 9.78 -11.76
CA VAL A 63 -18.45 8.39 -12.12
C VAL A 63 -18.55 7.58 -10.83
N SER A 64 -19.54 6.71 -10.72
CA SER A 64 -19.69 5.74 -9.62
C SER A 64 -20.19 4.40 -10.14
N GLY A 65 -19.95 3.34 -9.38
CA GLY A 65 -20.49 2.01 -9.71
C GLY A 65 -19.98 0.90 -8.80
N GLN A 66 -20.44 -0.33 -9.10
CA GLN A 66 -19.94 -1.57 -8.49
C GLN A 66 -18.60 -2.01 -9.08
N GLY A 67 -17.86 -2.81 -8.30
CA GLY A 67 -16.54 -3.34 -8.67
C GLY A 67 -15.41 -2.34 -8.48
N ALA A 68 -14.17 -2.83 -8.44
CA ALA A 68 -12.97 -1.99 -8.55
C ALA A 68 -12.81 -1.51 -10.00
N HIS A 69 -12.36 -0.27 -10.18
CA HIS A 69 -12.16 0.35 -11.48
C HIS A 69 -10.76 0.95 -11.64
N TRP A 70 -10.21 1.60 -10.62
CA TRP A 70 -8.95 2.36 -10.72
C TRP A 70 -7.73 1.59 -10.19
N HIS A 71 -7.96 0.61 -9.31
CA HIS A 71 -6.93 -0.12 -8.58
C HIS A 71 -7.04 -1.63 -8.81
N GLU A 72 -5.94 -2.28 -9.19
CA GLU A 72 -5.89 -3.73 -9.43
C GLU A 72 -5.79 -4.50 -8.11
N PHE A 73 -6.59 -5.56 -7.96
CA PHE A 73 -6.51 -6.49 -6.85
C PHE A 73 -5.97 -7.85 -7.32
N SER A 74 -4.83 -8.27 -6.78
CA SER A 74 -4.20 -9.54 -7.12
C SER A 74 -3.86 -10.37 -5.88
N THR A 75 -3.72 -11.68 -6.07
CA THR A 75 -3.40 -12.64 -5.00
C THR A 75 -2.25 -13.54 -5.42
N ILE A 76 -1.39 -13.87 -4.45
CA ILE A 76 -0.27 -14.80 -4.61
C ILE A 76 -0.27 -15.75 -3.42
N ARG A 77 0.04 -17.04 -3.68
CA ARG A 77 0.32 -18.04 -2.65
C ARG A 77 1.81 -18.38 -2.67
N PHE A 78 2.43 -18.38 -1.50
CA PHE A 78 3.83 -18.69 -1.27
C PHE A 78 3.95 -20.00 -0.50
N ALA A 79 5.00 -20.79 -0.74
CA ALA A 79 5.19 -22.06 -0.03
C ALA A 79 5.59 -21.90 1.44
N SER A 80 5.98 -20.70 1.88
CA SER A 80 6.34 -20.39 3.27
C SER A 80 6.31 -18.90 3.58
N GLU A 81 6.25 -18.56 4.88
CA GLU A 81 6.37 -17.18 5.37
C GLU A 81 7.65 -16.47 4.89
N ALA A 82 8.78 -17.20 4.78
CA ALA A 82 10.04 -16.63 4.30
C ALA A 82 9.96 -16.14 2.85
N GLN A 83 9.21 -16.84 1.99
CA GLN A 83 8.95 -16.40 0.62
C GLN A 83 7.99 -15.21 0.57
N ALA A 84 6.94 -15.21 1.40
CA ALA A 84 6.00 -14.09 1.49
C ALA A 84 6.70 -12.80 1.99
N GLU A 85 7.59 -12.90 2.98
CA GLU A 85 8.37 -11.76 3.49
C GLU A 85 9.41 -11.26 2.46
N ALA A 86 10.00 -12.17 1.69
CA ALA A 86 10.88 -11.81 0.57
C ALA A 86 10.12 -11.02 -0.52
N TYR A 87 8.92 -11.48 -0.92
CA TYR A 87 8.02 -10.74 -1.81
C TYR A 87 7.65 -9.35 -1.25
N ARG A 88 7.25 -9.31 0.03
CA ARG A 88 6.79 -8.10 0.71
C ARG A 88 7.92 -7.06 0.80
N THR A 89 9.14 -7.51 1.06
CA THR A 89 10.36 -6.68 1.05
C THR A 89 10.73 -6.22 -0.37
N ALA A 90 10.76 -7.14 -1.34
CA ALA A 90 11.16 -6.86 -2.72
C ALA A 90 10.23 -5.86 -3.42
N THR A 91 8.93 -5.93 -3.17
CA THR A 91 7.91 -5.07 -3.77
C THR A 91 7.55 -3.83 -2.94
N GLY A 92 8.32 -3.57 -1.87
CA GLY A 92 8.24 -2.36 -1.05
C GLY A 92 7.05 -2.28 -0.09
N LEU A 93 6.33 -3.37 0.16
CA LEU A 93 5.18 -3.47 1.08
C LEU A 93 5.63 -3.52 2.56
N THR A 94 6.65 -2.75 2.92
CA THR A 94 7.38 -2.87 4.19
C THR A 94 6.77 -2.07 5.33
N THR A 95 5.93 -1.05 5.05
CA THR A 95 5.38 -0.18 6.09
C THR A 95 4.17 -0.84 6.74
N ASP A 96 4.34 -1.28 7.98
CA ASP A 96 3.27 -1.67 8.89
C ASP A 96 2.29 -0.50 9.09
N THR A 97 0.99 -0.75 8.88
CA THR A 97 -0.05 0.28 9.03
C THR A 97 -0.57 0.42 10.47
N GLY A 98 -0.24 -0.54 11.35
CA GLY A 98 -0.85 -0.69 12.67
C GLY A 98 -2.25 -1.32 12.66
N VAL A 99 -2.93 -1.35 11.50
CA VAL A 99 -4.27 -1.92 11.36
C VAL A 99 -4.18 -3.44 11.22
N SER A 100 -5.07 -4.14 11.93
CA SER A 100 -5.33 -5.57 11.72
C SER A 100 -6.78 -5.73 11.31
N GLN A 101 -7.05 -6.57 10.32
CA GLN A 101 -8.39 -6.80 9.78
C GLN A 101 -8.80 -8.25 9.97
N ASN A 102 -10.11 -8.46 10.11
CA ASN A 102 -10.74 -9.77 10.05
C ASN A 102 -11.12 -10.09 8.59
N TRP A 103 -10.47 -11.10 8.02
CA TRP A 103 -10.70 -11.55 6.65
C TRP A 103 -11.90 -12.51 6.54
N GLY A 104 -12.59 -12.82 7.64
CA GLY A 104 -13.62 -13.85 7.68
C GLY A 104 -13.04 -15.24 8.01
N GLN A 105 -13.93 -16.20 8.25
CA GLN A 105 -13.60 -17.59 8.61
C GLN A 105 -12.61 -17.77 9.78
N GLY A 106 -12.48 -16.76 10.65
CA GLY A 106 -11.50 -16.75 11.75
C GLY A 106 -10.08 -16.36 11.33
N ALA A 107 -9.83 -16.11 10.05
CA ALA A 107 -8.58 -15.57 9.55
C ALA A 107 -8.51 -14.06 9.84
N SER A 108 -7.39 -13.62 10.43
CA SER A 108 -7.09 -12.20 10.63
C SER A 108 -5.62 -11.93 10.34
N GLY A 109 -5.28 -10.68 10.04
CA GLY A 109 -3.92 -10.34 9.65
C GLY A 109 -3.67 -8.85 9.65
N ARG A 110 -2.37 -8.50 9.66
CA ARG A 110 -1.91 -7.11 9.71
C ARG A 110 -1.84 -6.55 8.30
N LEU A 111 -2.24 -5.28 8.16
CA LEU A 111 -2.13 -4.55 6.91
C LEU A 111 -0.75 -3.90 6.77
N TYR A 112 -0.18 -4.05 5.59
CA TYR A 112 1.06 -3.39 5.18
C TYR A 112 0.81 -2.53 3.95
N ARG A 113 1.53 -1.42 3.84
CA ARG A 113 1.51 -0.53 2.67
C ARG A 113 2.90 -0.37 2.06
N SER A 114 2.91 -0.01 0.79
CA SER A 114 4.11 0.44 0.08
C SER A 114 4.24 1.96 0.05
N ARG A 115 5.44 2.45 -0.30
CA ARG A 115 5.69 3.87 -0.58
C ARG A 115 4.82 4.45 -1.71
N ARG A 116 4.27 3.59 -2.57
CA ARG A 116 3.33 3.92 -3.65
C ARG A 116 1.86 3.89 -3.23
N GLY A 117 1.55 3.48 -2.00
CA GLY A 117 0.18 3.34 -1.52
C GLY A 117 -0.48 2.00 -1.77
N SER A 118 0.12 1.09 -2.54
CA SER A 118 -0.42 -0.28 -2.63
C SER A 118 -0.48 -0.93 -1.25
N VAL A 119 -1.58 -1.61 -0.94
CA VAL A 119 -1.89 -2.26 0.34
C VAL A 119 -1.81 -3.78 0.20
N SER A 120 -1.47 -4.48 1.27
CA SER A 120 -1.34 -5.94 1.30
C SER A 120 -1.61 -6.50 2.69
N GLY A 121 -2.20 -7.69 2.76
CA GLY A 121 -2.33 -8.51 3.96
C GLY A 121 -2.06 -9.98 3.60
N SER A 122 -1.79 -10.79 4.62
CA SER A 122 -1.43 -12.21 4.45
C SER A 122 -2.10 -13.09 5.51
N VAL A 123 -2.31 -14.36 5.17
CA VAL A 123 -2.82 -15.43 6.04
C VAL A 123 -1.95 -16.67 5.85
N VAL A 124 -1.53 -17.28 6.96
CA VAL A 124 -0.88 -18.61 6.94
C VAL A 124 -1.98 -19.67 6.87
N ASN A 125 -1.92 -20.52 5.86
CA ASN A 125 -2.90 -21.57 5.62
C ASN A 125 -2.67 -22.72 6.63
N PRO A 126 -3.65 -23.05 7.51
CA PRO A 126 -3.41 -23.97 8.63
C PRO A 126 -3.21 -25.44 8.20
N GLY A 127 -3.56 -25.80 6.97
CA GLY A 127 -3.44 -27.17 6.46
C GLY A 127 -2.05 -27.54 5.92
N ASP A 128 -1.27 -26.56 5.42
CA ASP A 128 0.01 -26.81 4.73
C ASP A 128 1.14 -25.82 5.07
N GLY A 129 0.87 -24.79 5.89
CA GLY A 129 1.87 -23.76 6.24
C GLY A 129 2.25 -22.81 5.09
N SER A 130 1.60 -22.94 3.94
CA SER A 130 1.74 -21.97 2.83
C SER A 130 1.12 -20.62 3.23
N VAL A 131 1.54 -19.54 2.59
CA VAL A 131 1.04 -18.19 2.89
C VAL A 131 0.28 -17.64 1.71
N SER A 132 -0.99 -17.35 1.92
CA SER A 132 -1.81 -16.57 0.98
C SER A 132 -1.57 -15.08 1.25
N THR A 133 -1.39 -14.29 0.20
CA THR A 133 -1.17 -12.83 0.27
C THR A 133 -2.00 -12.14 -0.80
N PHE A 134 -2.65 -11.03 -0.46
CA PHE A 134 -3.25 -10.13 -1.46
C PHE A 134 -2.42 -8.87 -1.67
N ARG A 135 -2.64 -8.21 -2.81
CA ARG A 135 -2.15 -6.87 -3.11
C ARG A 135 -3.30 -6.07 -3.72
N PHE A 136 -3.69 -4.97 -3.07
CA PHE A 136 -4.50 -3.93 -3.69
C PHE A 136 -3.53 -2.85 -4.19
N SER A 137 -3.30 -2.82 -5.51
CA SER A 137 -2.27 -1.99 -6.14
C SER A 137 -2.68 -0.52 -6.19
N SER A 138 -1.71 0.39 -6.12
CA SER A 138 -1.99 1.82 -6.33
C SER A 138 -2.21 2.10 -7.82
N PHE A 139 -2.86 3.22 -8.16
CA PHE A 139 -3.25 3.53 -9.54
C PHE A 139 -2.11 3.32 -10.55
N ALA A 140 -0.94 3.93 -10.34
CA ALA A 140 0.18 3.78 -11.27
C ALA A 140 0.73 2.35 -11.39
N THR A 141 0.66 1.55 -10.33
CA THR A 141 0.98 0.11 -10.39
C THR A 141 -0.10 -0.68 -11.13
N SER A 142 -1.36 -0.26 -11.01
CA SER A 142 -2.53 -0.90 -11.62
C SER A 142 -2.55 -0.70 -13.13
N GLU A 143 -2.27 0.53 -13.59
CA GLU A 143 -2.09 0.85 -15.02
C GLU A 143 -0.98 0.01 -15.65
N ALA A 144 0.16 -0.12 -14.98
CA ALA A 144 1.26 -0.96 -15.45
C ALA A 144 0.88 -2.46 -15.51
N LEU A 145 0.17 -2.96 -14.50
CA LEU A 145 -0.32 -4.36 -14.48
C LEU A 145 -1.32 -4.64 -15.61
N ARG A 146 -2.18 -3.68 -15.95
CA ARG A 146 -3.15 -3.78 -17.05
C ARG A 146 -2.52 -3.74 -18.43
N GLN A 147 -1.53 -2.86 -18.61
CA GLN A 147 -0.77 -2.80 -19.85
C GLN A 147 0.03 -4.10 -20.07
N GLY A 148 0.54 -4.69 -18.99
CA GLY A 148 1.34 -5.91 -19.05
C GLY A 148 2.67 -5.65 -19.76
N GLY A 149 3.03 -6.55 -20.67
CA GLY A 149 4.28 -6.44 -21.44
C GLY A 149 5.50 -6.99 -20.72
N ASP A 150 6.68 -6.66 -21.24
CA ASP A 150 7.96 -6.95 -20.56
C ASP A 150 8.26 -5.96 -19.40
N SER A 151 9.43 -6.11 -18.78
CA SER A 151 9.81 -5.30 -17.60
C SER A 151 10.04 -3.82 -17.93
N ASP A 152 10.43 -3.52 -19.17
CA ASP A 152 10.68 -2.14 -19.61
C ASP A 152 9.35 -1.49 -19.98
N GLU A 153 8.50 -2.18 -20.75
CA GLU A 153 7.13 -1.75 -21.06
C GLU A 153 6.30 -1.47 -19.79
N PHE A 154 6.39 -2.35 -18.78
CA PHE A 154 5.74 -2.17 -17.48
C PHE A 154 6.27 -0.96 -16.70
N SER A 155 7.59 -0.74 -16.73
CA SER A 155 8.25 0.36 -16.03
C SER A 155 7.93 1.72 -16.67
N ASP A 156 7.82 1.76 -18.00
CA ASP A 156 7.36 2.92 -18.75
C ASP A 156 5.87 3.21 -18.50
N ALA A 157 5.00 2.20 -18.51
CA ALA A 157 3.58 2.34 -18.18
C ALA A 157 3.39 2.95 -16.77
N TYR A 158 4.10 2.42 -15.78
CA TYR A 158 4.13 2.93 -14.42
C TYR A 158 4.58 4.40 -14.36
N THR A 159 5.65 4.73 -15.08
CA THR A 159 6.25 6.08 -15.12
C THR A 159 5.32 7.09 -15.78
N GLN A 160 4.64 6.70 -16.86
CA GLN A 160 3.62 7.50 -17.54
C GLN A 160 2.41 7.75 -16.62
N ALA A 161 1.90 6.72 -15.95
CA ALA A 161 0.79 6.87 -15.00
C ALA A 161 1.14 7.83 -13.85
N ILE A 162 2.35 7.75 -13.27
CA ILE A 162 2.83 8.75 -12.29
C ILE A 162 2.88 10.16 -12.88
N GLN A 163 3.34 10.30 -14.13
CA GLN A 163 3.38 11.61 -14.79
C GLN A 163 1.97 12.20 -14.94
N LYS A 164 0.97 11.39 -15.32
CA LYS A 164 -0.44 11.81 -15.38
C LYS A 164 -0.94 12.31 -14.03
N LEU A 165 -0.68 11.59 -12.93
CA LEU A 165 -1.05 12.02 -11.58
C LEU A 165 -0.43 13.36 -11.16
N SER A 166 0.81 13.64 -11.59
CA SER A 166 1.47 14.92 -11.30
C SER A 166 0.96 16.10 -12.14
N THR A 167 0.18 15.82 -13.19
CA THR A 167 -0.33 16.81 -14.15
C THR A 167 -1.64 17.42 -13.66
N ARG A 168 -1.82 18.73 -13.87
CA ARG A 168 -3.04 19.44 -13.46
C ARG A 168 -4.22 19.05 -14.35
N ALA A 169 -5.26 18.46 -13.76
CA ALA A 169 -6.54 18.28 -14.42
C ALA A 169 -7.14 19.65 -14.80
N LYS A 170 -7.57 19.81 -16.05
CA LYS A 170 -8.26 21.01 -16.56
C LYS A 170 -9.78 20.87 -16.38
N LYS A 171 -10.51 21.95 -16.63
CA LYS A 171 -11.97 21.91 -16.81
C LYS A 171 -12.33 21.54 -18.26
N SER A 172 -13.49 20.92 -18.46
CA SER A 172 -14.07 20.54 -19.77
C SER A 172 -14.50 21.72 -20.67
N ASN A 173 -14.05 22.94 -20.38
CA ASN A 173 -14.18 24.13 -21.22
C ASN A 173 -12.81 24.74 -21.61
N ASP A 174 -11.74 23.96 -21.50
CA ASP A 174 -10.32 24.29 -21.78
C ASP A 174 -9.78 25.56 -21.10
N THR A 175 -10.42 26.00 -20.01
CA THR A 175 -9.88 27.06 -19.16
C THR A 175 -8.68 26.55 -18.35
N THR A 176 -7.71 27.42 -18.11
CA THR A 176 -6.46 27.12 -17.38
C THR A 176 -6.65 26.87 -15.87
N ASP A 177 -7.88 26.90 -15.38
CA ASP A 177 -8.25 26.57 -14.01
C ASP A 177 -8.01 25.08 -13.72
N SER A 178 -6.92 24.79 -13.00
CA SER A 178 -6.67 23.44 -12.50
C SER A 178 -7.69 23.06 -11.44
N ILE A 179 -8.38 21.93 -11.63
CA ILE A 179 -9.27 21.32 -10.64
C ILE A 179 -8.55 20.20 -9.89
N ASN A 180 -9.07 19.85 -8.71
CA ASN A 180 -8.67 18.64 -8.02
C ASN A 180 -9.69 17.56 -8.37
N ALA A 181 -9.20 16.40 -8.76
CA ALA A 181 -9.98 15.19 -8.95
C ALA A 181 -9.46 14.08 -8.03
N VAL A 182 -10.33 13.15 -7.66
CA VAL A 182 -10.02 11.93 -6.93
C VAL A 182 -10.60 10.76 -7.69
N ALA A 183 -9.84 9.69 -7.78
CA ALA A 183 -10.28 8.38 -8.23
C ALA A 183 -10.10 7.39 -7.06
N SER A 184 -11.15 6.66 -6.69
CA SER A 184 -11.10 5.75 -5.54
C SER A 184 -11.86 4.45 -5.76
N ASP A 185 -11.37 3.40 -5.10
CA ASP A 185 -12.05 2.11 -4.95
C ASP A 185 -12.15 1.79 -3.46
N ILE A 186 -13.33 1.33 -3.02
CA ILE A 186 -13.57 0.85 -1.65
C ILE A 186 -14.18 -0.55 -1.73
N GLY A 187 -13.57 -1.50 -1.03
CA GLY A 187 -14.08 -2.88 -0.91
C GLY A 187 -13.74 -3.52 0.43
N LYS A 188 -14.30 -4.70 0.68
CA LYS A 188 -13.92 -5.56 1.79
C LYS A 188 -13.00 -6.66 1.24
N VAL A 189 -11.95 -7.01 1.97
CA VAL A 189 -11.12 -8.18 1.62
C VAL A 189 -11.57 -9.36 2.48
N GLU A 190 -11.94 -10.45 1.81
CA GLU A 190 -12.39 -11.68 2.46
C GLU A 190 -11.47 -12.84 2.06
N PHE A 191 -11.27 -13.79 2.97
CA PHE A 191 -10.44 -14.97 2.78
C PHE A 191 -11.31 -16.24 2.86
N ALA A 192 -11.17 -17.11 1.85
CA ALA A 192 -11.91 -18.36 1.73
C ALA A 192 -11.03 -19.44 1.08
N ASP A 193 -11.58 -20.63 0.82
CA ASP A 193 -10.86 -21.81 0.31
C ASP A 193 -10.07 -21.57 -1.00
N GLY A 194 -10.48 -20.58 -1.80
CA GLY A 194 -9.79 -20.17 -3.03
C GLY A 194 -8.69 -19.10 -2.86
N GLY A 195 -8.44 -18.62 -1.64
CA GLY A 195 -7.56 -17.50 -1.33
C GLY A 195 -8.34 -16.22 -0.98
N PHE A 196 -7.66 -15.08 -1.08
CA PHE A 196 -8.28 -13.76 -0.87
C PHE A 196 -9.16 -13.34 -2.04
N GLN A 197 -10.21 -12.58 -1.76
CA GLN A 197 -11.09 -11.95 -2.74
C GLN A 197 -11.41 -10.52 -2.28
N LEU A 198 -11.54 -9.60 -3.23
CA LEU A 198 -12.10 -8.28 -2.98
C LEU A 198 -13.60 -8.33 -3.26
N THR A 199 -14.40 -8.17 -2.21
CA THR A 199 -15.86 -8.24 -2.27
C THR A 199 -16.47 -6.89 -1.89
N ARG A 200 -17.79 -6.74 -2.06
CA ARG A 200 -18.54 -5.51 -1.75
C ARG A 200 -17.86 -4.24 -2.27
N THR A 201 -17.32 -4.34 -3.48
CA THR A 201 -16.43 -3.32 -4.02
C THR A 201 -17.24 -2.30 -4.80
N THR A 202 -16.86 -1.04 -4.65
CA THR A 202 -17.44 0.09 -5.36
C THR A 202 -16.31 1.00 -5.80
N HIS A 203 -16.49 1.67 -6.93
CA HIS A 203 -15.61 2.72 -7.43
C HIS A 203 -16.33 4.05 -7.44
N ALA A 204 -15.57 5.14 -7.27
CA ALA A 204 -16.09 6.48 -7.41
C ALA A 204 -15.00 7.43 -7.95
N SER A 205 -15.44 8.54 -8.53
CA SER A 205 -14.60 9.67 -8.84
C SER A 205 -15.27 10.99 -8.47
N GLY A 206 -14.49 11.92 -7.93
CA GLY A 206 -15.00 13.14 -7.34
C GLY A 206 -14.14 14.33 -7.68
N PHE A 207 -14.76 15.51 -7.78
CA PHE A 207 -14.08 16.75 -8.17
C PHE A 207 -14.31 17.82 -7.12
N SER A 208 -13.33 18.70 -6.92
CA SER A 208 -13.56 19.89 -6.08
C SER A 208 -14.66 20.76 -6.70
N GLY A 209 -15.42 21.50 -5.88
CA GLY A 209 -16.64 22.18 -6.33
C GLY A 209 -16.45 23.19 -7.48
N LYS A 210 -15.21 23.64 -7.73
CA LYS A 210 -14.85 24.44 -8.92
C LYS A 210 -14.97 23.68 -10.24
N GLY A 211 -14.88 22.34 -10.25
CA GLY A 211 -15.05 21.49 -11.42
C GLY A 211 -16.50 21.20 -11.78
N LEU A 212 -17.42 21.24 -10.80
CA LEU A 212 -18.82 20.85 -10.96
C LEU A 212 -19.71 21.94 -11.60
N GLY A 213 -19.19 22.66 -12.60
CA GLY A 213 -19.90 23.78 -13.24
C GLY A 213 -21.26 23.39 -13.85
N LYS A 214 -21.45 22.11 -14.20
CA LYS A 214 -22.66 21.57 -14.85
C LYS A 214 -23.74 21.04 -13.88
N MET A 215 -23.44 20.82 -12.59
CA MET A 215 -24.40 20.29 -11.60
C MET A 215 -25.27 21.38 -10.97
N SER A 216 -26.50 21.06 -10.56
CA SER A 216 -27.35 22.01 -9.80
C SER A 216 -26.83 22.23 -8.37
N THR A 217 -27.36 23.24 -7.67
CA THR A 217 -26.97 23.54 -6.29
C THR A 217 -27.36 22.43 -5.31
N SER A 218 -28.57 21.87 -5.44
CA SER A 218 -29.04 20.76 -4.59
C SER A 218 -28.21 19.49 -4.80
N ASP A 219 -27.83 19.18 -6.03
CA ASP A 219 -27.01 18.00 -6.31
C ASP A 219 -25.62 18.15 -5.68
N LYS A 220 -25.04 19.36 -5.75
CA LYS A 220 -23.78 19.70 -5.08
C LYS A 220 -23.87 19.52 -3.57
N GLU A 221 -24.90 20.06 -2.92
CA GLU A 221 -25.06 19.93 -1.47
C GLU A 221 -25.13 18.46 -1.03
N SER A 222 -25.83 17.61 -1.79
CA SER A 222 -25.93 16.18 -1.51
C SER A 222 -24.58 15.43 -1.56
N VAL A 223 -23.70 15.78 -2.49
CA VAL A 223 -22.39 15.10 -2.65
C VAL A 223 -21.31 15.60 -1.70
N PHE A 224 -21.47 16.77 -1.06
CA PHE A 224 -20.49 17.30 -0.10
C PHE A 224 -20.92 17.18 1.38
N HIS A 225 -22.04 16.50 1.68
CA HIS A 225 -22.58 16.38 3.04
C HIS A 225 -21.55 15.84 4.07
N HIS A 226 -20.80 14.77 3.72
CA HIS A 226 -19.71 14.21 4.53
C HIS A 226 -18.69 15.26 5.01
N ALA A 227 -18.40 16.25 4.17
CA ALA A 227 -17.46 17.32 4.48
C ALA A 227 -18.02 18.30 5.51
N ILE A 228 -19.30 18.65 5.35
CA ILE A 228 -20.05 19.56 6.23
C ILE A 228 -20.13 18.92 7.61
N GLU A 229 -20.62 17.69 7.70
CA GLU A 229 -20.72 16.97 8.98
C GLU A 229 -19.36 16.72 9.65
N THR A 230 -18.28 16.60 8.89
CA THR A 230 -16.92 16.44 9.46
C THR A 230 -16.39 17.76 10.01
N ALA A 231 -16.65 18.88 9.34
CA ALA A 231 -16.28 20.20 9.84
C ALA A 231 -17.02 20.54 11.14
N GLU A 232 -18.33 20.27 11.19
CA GLU A 232 -19.19 20.48 12.36
C GLU A 232 -18.79 19.59 13.54
N ALA A 233 -18.52 18.30 13.30
CA ALA A 233 -18.03 17.38 14.34
C ALA A 233 -16.66 17.77 14.92
N LEU A 234 -15.87 18.56 14.16
CA LEU A 234 -14.62 19.17 14.63
C LEU A 234 -14.80 20.55 15.27
N GLY A 235 -16.04 21.03 15.45
CA GLY A 235 -16.35 22.33 16.02
C GLY A 235 -16.02 23.53 15.12
N ASN A 236 -15.88 23.32 13.80
CA ASN A 236 -15.59 24.38 12.83
C ASN A 236 -16.85 24.78 12.06
N THR A 237 -17.03 26.08 11.83
CA THR A 237 -18.01 26.57 10.85
C THR A 237 -17.63 26.07 9.45
N PRO A 238 -18.50 25.34 8.73
CA PRO A 238 -18.19 24.84 7.40
C PRO A 238 -17.93 25.98 6.42
N THR A 239 -16.72 26.05 5.84
CA THR A 239 -16.38 27.01 4.77
C THR A 239 -16.24 26.32 3.43
N ALA A 240 -16.49 27.06 2.34
CA ALA A 240 -16.38 26.51 0.99
C ALA A 240 -14.98 25.95 0.66
N ALA A 241 -13.94 26.51 1.27
CA ALA A 241 -12.55 26.04 1.14
C ALA A 241 -12.24 24.77 1.96
N GLN A 242 -13.19 24.28 2.76
CA GLN A 242 -13.08 23.04 3.54
C GLN A 242 -14.08 21.96 3.08
N THR A 243 -15.25 22.35 2.58
CA THR A 243 -16.34 21.40 2.27
C THR A 243 -16.34 20.90 0.83
N TYR A 244 -16.09 21.77 -0.16
CA TYR A 244 -16.19 21.43 -1.59
C TYR A 244 -14.93 20.75 -2.14
N HIS A 245 -14.46 19.71 -1.46
CA HIS A 245 -13.29 18.89 -1.83
C HIS A 245 -13.72 17.59 -2.51
N SER A 246 -12.88 17.09 -3.41
CA SER A 246 -13.10 15.87 -4.19
C SER A 246 -13.27 14.59 -3.36
N GLU A 247 -12.68 14.55 -2.17
CA GLU A 247 -12.65 13.39 -1.27
C GLU A 247 -13.99 13.12 -0.55
N PRO A 248 -14.65 14.12 0.09
CA PRO A 248 -16.04 13.97 0.53
C PRO A 248 -17.02 13.53 -0.56
N MET A 249 -16.80 14.00 -1.80
CA MET A 249 -17.63 13.63 -2.94
C MET A 249 -17.53 12.14 -3.27
N VAL A 250 -16.33 11.56 -3.31
CA VAL A 250 -16.23 10.10 -3.55
C VAL A 250 -16.85 9.29 -2.42
N LEU A 251 -16.81 9.74 -1.17
CA LEU A 251 -17.48 9.06 -0.06
C LEU A 251 -19.00 9.01 -0.24
N ALA A 252 -19.62 10.14 -0.59
CA ALA A 252 -21.06 10.19 -0.88
C ALA A 252 -21.45 9.28 -2.06
N LEU A 253 -20.65 9.27 -3.12
CA LEU A 253 -20.86 8.42 -4.29
C LEU A 253 -20.67 6.92 -3.96
N HIS A 254 -19.64 6.57 -3.17
CA HIS A 254 -19.47 5.20 -2.70
C HIS A 254 -20.67 4.73 -1.86
N GLU A 255 -21.28 5.58 -1.04
CA GLU A 255 -22.48 5.20 -0.27
C GLU A 255 -23.73 5.06 -1.13
N GLN A 256 -23.90 5.88 -2.19
CA GLN A 256 -25.01 5.73 -3.14
C GLN A 256 -25.01 4.36 -3.85
N GLU A 257 -23.82 3.81 -4.09
CA GLU A 257 -23.62 2.49 -4.70
C GLU A 257 -23.76 1.34 -3.69
N ARG A 258 -23.78 1.60 -2.37
CA ARG A 258 -23.78 0.53 -1.36
C ARG A 258 -25.15 0.28 -0.77
N ASN A 259 -25.40 -0.98 -0.42
CA ASN A 259 -26.57 -1.38 0.38
C ASN A 259 -26.41 -1.06 1.89
N SER A 260 -25.28 -0.48 2.29
CA SER A 260 -24.92 -0.14 3.67
C SER A 260 -24.00 1.09 3.70
N ALA A 261 -24.16 1.96 4.70
CA ALA A 261 -23.28 3.10 4.87
C ALA A 261 -21.84 2.66 5.23
N LEU A 262 -20.85 3.43 4.80
CA LEU A 262 -19.43 3.07 4.97
C LEU A 262 -19.02 2.95 6.46
N ARG A 263 -19.69 3.70 7.33
CA ARG A 263 -19.47 3.72 8.77
C ARG A 263 -19.96 2.45 9.48
N ASP A 264 -20.93 1.76 8.88
CA ASP A 264 -21.59 0.58 9.45
C ASP A 264 -20.88 -0.74 9.02
N GLU A 265 -19.90 -0.65 8.09
CA GLU A 265 -19.10 -1.78 7.63
C GLU A 265 -17.67 -1.75 8.21
N SER A 266 -17.26 -2.86 8.84
CA SER A 266 -15.89 -3.05 9.33
C SER A 266 -14.95 -3.63 8.27
N ASP A 267 -13.64 -3.47 8.51
CA ASP A 267 -12.55 -4.09 7.75
C ASP A 267 -12.53 -3.71 6.26
N LEU A 268 -13.00 -2.50 5.91
CA LEU A 268 -12.92 -1.99 4.55
C LEU A 268 -11.49 -1.55 4.20
N ILE A 269 -11.11 -1.70 2.94
CA ILE A 269 -9.91 -1.07 2.37
C ILE A 269 -10.34 -0.09 1.29
N ALA A 270 -9.92 1.16 1.45
CA ALA A 270 -10.09 2.22 0.46
C ALA A 270 -8.74 2.57 -0.17
N MET A 271 -8.70 2.59 -1.50
CA MET A 271 -7.57 3.07 -2.30
C MET A 271 -7.99 4.39 -2.94
N VAL A 272 -7.23 5.45 -2.68
CA VAL A 272 -7.59 6.82 -3.07
C VAL A 272 -6.41 7.47 -3.80
N THR A 273 -6.64 7.93 -5.01
CA THR A 273 -5.64 8.59 -5.85
C THR A 273 -6.09 10.01 -6.17
N SER A 274 -5.34 11.03 -5.74
CA SER A 274 -5.70 12.45 -5.92
C SER A 274 -4.84 13.15 -6.99
N ILE A 275 -5.50 13.92 -7.86
CA ILE A 275 -4.95 14.48 -9.10
C ILE A 275 -5.20 15.99 -9.15
N PRO A 276 -4.18 16.86 -9.30
CA PRO A 276 -2.79 16.60 -8.92
C PRO A 276 -2.60 16.72 -7.41
N ASN A 277 -3.43 17.51 -6.73
CA ASN A 277 -3.17 17.94 -5.36
C ASN A 277 -3.60 16.87 -4.35
N GLN A 278 -2.88 16.81 -3.25
CA GLN A 278 -3.05 15.83 -2.19
C GLN A 278 -4.33 15.99 -1.36
N VAL A 279 -4.91 14.85 -0.95
CA VAL A 279 -5.88 14.70 0.16
C VAL A 279 -5.51 15.65 1.31
N CYS A 280 -6.31 16.70 1.53
CA CYS A 280 -6.02 17.63 2.61
C CYS A 280 -6.21 16.97 4.00
N ARG A 281 -5.65 17.53 5.07
CA ARG A 281 -5.80 16.96 6.42
C ARG A 281 -7.26 16.75 6.81
N ASN A 282 -8.15 17.67 6.41
CA ASN A 282 -9.58 17.54 6.66
C ASN A 282 -10.22 16.41 5.84
N CYS A 283 -9.77 16.18 4.62
CA CYS A 283 -10.21 15.04 3.81
C CYS A 283 -9.77 13.70 4.42
N GLY A 284 -8.53 13.61 4.93
CA GLY A 284 -8.07 12.44 5.70
C GLY A 284 -8.93 12.18 6.95
N ASN A 285 -9.25 13.24 7.70
CA ASN A 285 -10.20 13.18 8.81
C ASN A 285 -11.62 12.76 8.38
N THR A 286 -12.09 13.19 7.21
CA THR A 286 -13.41 12.80 6.66
C THR A 286 -13.43 11.30 6.37
N PHE A 287 -12.38 10.76 5.74
CA PHE A 287 -12.21 9.31 5.56
C PHE A 287 -12.18 8.54 6.90
N ILE A 288 -11.47 9.04 7.92
CA ILE A 288 -11.43 8.42 9.26
C ILE A 288 -12.82 8.39 9.93
N LYS A 289 -13.63 9.44 9.73
CA LYS A 289 -14.98 9.57 10.28
C LYS A 289 -16.02 8.72 9.54
N ALA A 290 -15.95 8.68 8.20
CA ALA A 290 -16.94 8.04 7.35
C ALA A 290 -16.79 6.51 7.27
N MET A 291 -15.62 5.96 7.60
CA MET A 291 -15.33 4.52 7.48
C MET A 291 -15.48 3.80 8.83
N GLY A 292 -16.05 2.58 8.82
CA GLY A 292 -16.25 1.76 10.01
C GLY A 292 -14.96 1.17 10.61
N GLU A 293 -15.13 0.37 11.66
CA GLU A 293 -14.03 -0.17 12.47
C GLU A 293 -13.00 -1.01 11.69
N ASN A 294 -11.72 -0.90 12.06
CA ASN A 294 -10.59 -1.55 11.39
C ASN A 294 -10.43 -1.21 9.90
N SER A 295 -11.15 -0.22 9.38
CA SER A 295 -11.03 0.19 7.98
C SER A 295 -9.75 0.99 7.75
N PHE A 296 -9.13 0.79 6.58
CA PHE A 296 -7.89 1.45 6.19
C PHE A 296 -8.02 2.20 4.86
N VAL A 297 -7.58 3.46 4.84
CA VAL A 297 -7.59 4.31 3.63
C VAL A 297 -6.16 4.65 3.21
N SER A 298 -5.77 4.24 2.01
CA SER A 298 -4.46 4.53 1.41
C SER A 298 -4.59 5.64 0.37
N GLY A 299 -4.10 6.84 0.70
CA GLY A 299 -4.12 8.01 -0.16
C GLY A 299 -2.78 8.26 -0.86
N MET A 300 -2.77 8.20 -2.20
CA MET A 300 -1.65 8.55 -3.06
C MET A 300 -1.88 9.91 -3.74
N PRO A 301 -1.09 10.95 -3.40
CA PRO A 301 -1.22 12.26 -4.03
C PRO A 301 -0.32 12.42 -5.26
N GLY A 302 -0.75 13.19 -6.27
CA GLY A 302 0.08 13.54 -7.42
C GLY A 302 1.29 14.44 -7.08
N VAL A 303 1.03 15.54 -6.37
CA VAL A 303 2.02 16.56 -5.95
C VAL A 303 1.89 16.93 -4.47
N PRO A 304 2.96 17.45 -3.82
CA PRO A 304 2.91 17.92 -2.44
C PRO A 304 1.91 19.08 -2.25
N PHE A 305 1.15 19.10 -1.14
CA PHE A 305 0.25 20.20 -0.80
C PHE A 305 0.39 20.67 0.65
N GLY A 306 0.51 21.99 0.85
CA GLY A 306 0.27 22.64 2.14
C GLY A 306 1.16 22.19 3.31
N GLY A 307 2.39 21.75 3.05
CA GLY A 307 3.32 21.28 4.10
C GLY A 307 2.95 19.95 4.75
N GLN A 308 1.93 19.25 4.24
CA GLN A 308 1.57 17.91 4.71
C GLN A 308 2.69 16.91 4.43
N LYS A 309 2.90 15.98 5.36
CA LYS A 309 3.90 14.92 5.24
C LYS A 309 3.25 13.55 5.04
N PRO A 310 3.91 12.61 4.34
CA PRO A 310 3.51 11.21 4.36
C PRO A 310 3.49 10.65 5.77
N GLY A 311 2.57 9.74 6.05
CA GLY A 311 2.38 9.19 7.39
C GLY A 311 1.13 8.31 7.50
N ILE A 312 0.93 7.76 8.69
CA ILE A 312 -0.33 7.11 9.10
C ILE A 312 -1.02 8.10 10.05
N GLU A 313 -2.31 8.33 9.85
CA GLU A 313 -3.14 9.23 10.64
C GLU A 313 -4.37 8.45 11.13
N SER A 314 -4.48 8.31 12.44
CA SER A 314 -5.64 7.77 13.16
C SER A 314 -6.15 8.85 14.11
N ASN A 315 -7.48 9.01 14.23
CA ASN A 315 -8.07 9.97 15.15
C ASN A 315 -9.20 9.31 15.96
N PRO A 316 -8.92 8.87 17.21
CA PRO A 316 -9.90 8.13 18.02
C PRO A 316 -11.13 8.96 18.42
N THR A 317 -11.08 10.30 18.26
CA THR A 317 -12.22 11.19 18.49
C THR A 317 -13.16 11.26 17.29
N LEU A 318 -12.69 10.96 16.08
CA LEU A 318 -13.49 11.04 14.84
C LEU A 318 -14.09 9.72 14.39
N GLY A 319 -13.44 8.60 14.70
CA GLY A 319 -13.89 7.29 14.23
C GLY A 319 -12.91 6.18 14.55
N ARG A 320 -13.20 4.99 14.03
CA ARG A 320 -12.36 3.79 14.19
C ARG A 320 -11.58 3.41 12.92
N GLY A 321 -11.71 4.21 11.86
CA GLY A 321 -10.88 4.09 10.66
C GLY A 321 -9.46 4.62 10.84
N THR A 322 -8.55 4.18 9.99
CA THR A 322 -7.19 4.70 9.87
C THR A 322 -6.95 5.17 8.44
N SER A 323 -6.34 6.34 8.26
CA SER A 323 -5.91 6.82 6.95
C SER A 323 -4.39 6.85 6.86
N SER A 324 -3.86 6.82 5.64
CA SER A 324 -2.44 6.95 5.41
C SER A 324 -2.16 7.73 4.13
N LYS A 325 -1.25 8.70 4.23
CA LYS A 325 -0.77 9.49 3.09
C LYS A 325 0.59 8.96 2.67
N THR A 326 0.76 8.70 1.38
CA THR A 326 2.04 8.27 0.80
C THR A 326 2.90 9.49 0.44
N PRO A 327 4.20 9.28 0.14
CA PRO A 327 4.94 10.20 -0.72
C PRO A 327 4.16 10.53 -2.00
N PRO A 328 4.19 11.80 -2.46
CA PRO A 328 3.64 12.18 -3.75
C PRO A 328 4.23 11.41 -4.92
N ALA A 329 3.40 11.08 -5.91
CA ALA A 329 3.79 10.35 -7.11
C ALA A 329 4.96 11.03 -7.83
N ARG A 330 4.96 12.38 -7.91
CA ARG A 330 6.07 13.17 -8.44
C ARG A 330 7.43 12.82 -7.80
N ASP A 331 7.47 12.56 -6.50
CA ASP A 331 8.71 12.31 -5.74
C ASP A 331 9.17 10.85 -5.91
N LEU A 332 8.28 9.94 -6.31
CA LEU A 332 8.57 8.54 -6.55
C LEU A 332 9.18 8.27 -7.94
N ARG A 333 8.93 9.15 -8.92
CA ARG A 333 9.35 8.98 -10.33
C ARG A 333 10.84 8.74 -10.52
N THR A 334 11.69 9.43 -9.75
CA THR A 334 13.16 9.38 -9.86
C THR A 334 13.81 8.61 -8.71
N MET A 335 13.04 7.96 -7.85
CA MET A 335 13.55 7.27 -6.67
C MET A 335 14.03 5.87 -7.07
N ARG A 336 15.35 5.63 -7.04
CA ARG A 336 15.94 4.34 -7.45
C ARG A 336 15.30 3.12 -6.75
N ASP A 337 15.07 3.21 -5.45
CA ASP A 337 14.41 2.14 -4.70
C ASP A 337 12.97 1.91 -5.18
N ASN A 338 12.26 2.96 -5.57
CA ASN A 338 10.91 2.84 -6.12
C ASN A 338 10.93 2.05 -7.44
N LEU A 339 11.84 2.39 -8.36
CA LEU A 339 11.94 1.73 -9.66
C LEU A 339 12.33 0.26 -9.51
N ARG A 340 13.31 -0.06 -8.65
CA ARG A 340 13.66 -1.45 -8.33
C ARG A 340 12.47 -2.24 -7.75
N GLU A 341 11.67 -1.63 -6.88
CA GLU A 341 10.47 -2.28 -6.35
C GLU A 341 9.38 -2.47 -7.43
N VAL A 342 9.33 -1.63 -8.46
CA VAL A 342 8.41 -1.74 -9.61
C VAL A 342 8.82 -2.90 -10.52
N GLU A 343 10.10 -3.02 -10.87
CA GLU A 343 10.67 -4.20 -11.56
C GLU A 343 10.33 -5.51 -10.82
N GLN A 344 10.46 -5.52 -9.48
CA GLN A 344 10.08 -6.68 -8.68
C GLN A 344 8.57 -6.96 -8.72
N ILE A 345 7.70 -5.94 -8.77
CA ILE A 345 6.26 -6.17 -8.94
C ILE A 345 5.99 -6.85 -10.29
N HIS A 346 6.64 -6.45 -11.38
CA HIS A 346 6.55 -7.15 -12.67
C HIS A 346 7.00 -8.61 -12.56
N ALA A 347 8.14 -8.88 -11.92
CA ALA A 347 8.66 -10.24 -11.74
C ALA A 347 7.69 -11.18 -10.97
N TYR A 348 6.88 -10.66 -10.04
CA TYR A 348 5.89 -11.44 -9.30
C TYR A 348 4.49 -11.48 -9.93
N HIS A 349 4.10 -10.47 -10.73
CA HIS A 349 2.71 -10.30 -11.21
C HIS A 349 2.55 -10.22 -12.74
N GLY A 350 3.54 -9.73 -13.48
CA GLY A 350 3.48 -9.51 -14.94
C GLY A 350 3.95 -10.70 -15.78
N GLY A 351 4.68 -11.65 -15.20
CA GLY A 351 5.23 -12.80 -15.92
C GLY A 351 4.19 -13.89 -16.23
N ASN A 352 4.18 -14.37 -17.48
CA ASN A 352 3.56 -15.65 -17.84
C ASN A 352 4.29 -16.83 -17.16
N GLY A 353 3.94 -17.12 -15.90
CA GLY A 353 4.14 -18.43 -15.28
C GLY A 353 5.58 -18.87 -15.01
N ARG A 354 6.48 -18.00 -14.53
CA ARG A 354 7.78 -18.42 -13.98
C ARG A 354 8.18 -17.67 -12.72
N PRO A 355 8.59 -18.37 -11.64
CA PRO A 355 9.27 -17.73 -10.53
C PRO A 355 10.72 -17.37 -10.90
N SER A 356 11.08 -16.13 -10.61
CA SER A 356 12.43 -15.66 -10.31
C SER A 356 12.32 -14.92 -8.96
N PRO A 357 13.36 -14.89 -8.09
CA PRO A 357 14.75 -14.68 -8.50
C PRO A 357 15.82 -15.48 -7.70
N SER A 358 17.08 -15.37 -8.16
CA SER A 358 18.24 -15.36 -7.26
C SER A 358 18.84 -13.95 -7.27
N PRO A 359 18.98 -13.27 -6.13
CA PRO A 359 19.71 -12.00 -6.09
C PRO A 359 21.21 -12.28 -6.26
N SER A 360 21.76 -11.93 -7.42
CA SER A 360 23.20 -12.00 -7.64
C SER A 360 23.91 -11.06 -6.67
N SER A 361 24.66 -11.62 -5.74
CA SER A 361 25.53 -10.87 -4.83
C SER A 361 26.58 -10.11 -5.63
N SER A 362 26.45 -8.78 -5.73
CA SER A 362 27.50 -7.93 -6.27
C SER A 362 28.70 -7.94 -5.33
N SER A 363 29.70 -8.75 -5.66
CA SER A 363 30.95 -8.91 -4.92
C SER A 363 31.71 -7.60 -4.77
N SER A 364 32.13 -7.28 -3.55
CA SER A 364 33.08 -6.21 -3.27
C SER A 364 34.48 -6.57 -3.82
N SER A 365 34.90 -5.93 -4.90
CA SER A 365 36.28 -6.02 -5.40
C SER A 365 37.18 -5.06 -4.62
N SER A 366 37.93 -5.59 -3.65
CA SER A 366 38.99 -4.87 -2.95
C SER A 366 40.25 -4.78 -3.83
N SER A 367 40.68 -3.56 -4.18
CA SER A 367 42.00 -3.31 -4.78
C SER A 367 42.83 -2.43 -3.86
N SER A 368 43.64 -3.07 -3.02
CA SER A 368 44.65 -2.41 -2.18
C SER A 368 45.98 -2.31 -2.92
N SER A 369 46.48 -1.09 -3.14
CA SER A 369 47.89 -0.84 -3.46
C SER A 369 48.35 0.42 -2.74
N SER A 370 49.47 0.31 -2.05
CA SER A 370 49.94 1.22 -1.02
C SER A 370 50.90 2.29 -1.54
N SER A 371 51.12 3.30 -0.67
CA SER A 371 52.41 3.91 -0.30
C SER A 371 52.70 5.37 -0.71
N SER A 372 53.55 5.99 0.13
CA SER A 372 54.36 7.20 -0.10
C SER A 372 53.80 8.57 0.35
N SER A 373 53.74 8.74 1.67
CA SER A 373 54.33 9.86 2.44
C SER A 373 54.81 11.13 1.73
N SER A 374 54.35 12.31 2.20
CA SER A 374 55.24 13.37 2.71
C SER A 374 54.51 14.50 3.45
N SER A 375 54.94 14.72 4.69
CA SER A 375 55.39 16.00 5.27
C SER A 375 54.64 17.31 4.95
N LEU A 376 54.01 17.92 5.96
CA LEU A 376 54.38 19.23 6.53
C LEU A 376 53.30 19.77 7.50
N ARG A 377 53.58 19.71 8.81
CA ARG A 377 53.04 20.65 9.80
C ARG A 377 54.13 20.97 10.81
N ARG A 378 54.63 22.20 10.76
CA ARG A 378 55.31 22.86 11.89
C ARG A 378 54.53 24.11 12.27
N SER A 379 54.62 24.45 13.54
CA SER A 379 53.78 25.41 14.25
C SER A 379 54.25 26.86 14.15
N ASN A 380 53.29 27.77 14.33
CA ASN A 380 53.36 29.10 14.96
C ASN A 380 54.54 30.03 14.61
N GLY A 381 54.16 31.16 14.02
CA GLY A 381 54.94 32.39 13.83
C GLY A 381 54.00 33.43 13.26
#